data_AF-A0A8J6B8D8-F1
#
_entry.id   AF-A0A8J6B8D8-F1
#
_cell.length_a   1.000
_cell.length_b   1.000
_cell.length_c   1.000
_cell.angle_alpha   90.00
_cell.angle_beta   90.00
_cell.angle_gamma   90.00
#
_symmetry.space_group_name_H-M   'P 1'
#
loop_
_entity.id
_entity.type
_entity.pdbx_description
1 polymer ?
#
loop_
_entity_poly.entity_id
_entity_poly.type
_entity_poly.pdbx_seq_one_letter_code
_entity_poly.pdbx_strand_id
1 'polypeptide(L)' 'MIAPFFEELSKKYPDVVFIKVDVDDAQDVALHCDIKCMPTFHFYKNGERVCIRVL' A
#
# COMPACT_ATOMS: atom_id res chain seq x y z
N MET A 1 6.14 7.97 -9.86
CA MET A 1 7.39 7.24 -10.22
C MET A 1 7.62 5.92 -9.44
N ILE A 2 6.74 5.51 -8.51
CA ILE A 2 6.93 4.27 -7.72
C ILE A 2 6.34 3.00 -8.36
N ALA A 3 5.43 3.15 -9.33
CA ALA A 3 4.69 2.05 -9.95
C ALA A 3 5.56 0.91 -10.53
N PRO A 4 6.62 1.16 -11.34
CA PRO A 4 7.40 0.07 -11.91
C PRO A 4 8.18 -0.71 -10.83
N PHE A 5 8.71 -0.01 -9.83
CA PHE A 5 9.39 -0.64 -8.70
C PHE A 5 8.43 -1.51 -7.87
N PHE A 6 7.20 -1.03 -7.65
CA PHE A 6 6.18 -1.81 -6.95
C PHE A 6 5.77 -3.08 -7.70
N GLU A 7 5.68 -3.00 -9.04
CA GLU A 7 5.39 -4.15 -9.90
C GLU A 7 6.54 -5.17 -9.93
N GLU A 8 7.79 -4.72 -9.91
CA GLU A 8 8.96 -5.61 -9.77
C GLU A 8 8.94 -6.35 -8.43
N LEU A 9 8.58 -5.66 -7.34
CA LEU A 9 8.43 -6.30 -6.03
C LEU A 9 7.31 -7.34 -6.01
N SER A 10 6.17 -7.07 -6.66
CA SER A 10 5.09 -8.06 -6.74
C SER A 10 5.49 -9.31 -7.52
N LYS A 11 6.34 -9.17 -8.53
CA LYS A 11 6.91 -10.31 -9.28
C LYS A 11 7.94 -11.08 -8.45
N LYS A 12 8.72 -10.37 -7.62
CA LYS A 12 9.77 -10.97 -6.78
C LYS A 12 9.21 -11.72 -5.57
N TYR A 13 8.08 -11.29 -5.02
CA TYR A 13 7.46 -11.87 -3.83
C TYR A 13 6.06 -12.41 -4.14
N PRO A 14 5.95 -13.56 -4.83
CA PRO A 14 4.66 -14.13 -5.24
C PRO A 14 3.78 -14.57 -4.06
N ASP A 15 4.38 -14.84 -2.90
CA ASP A 15 3.67 -15.24 -1.67
C ASP A 15 3.02 -14.05 -0.93
N VAL A 16 3.24 -12.83 -1.41
CA VAL A 16 2.72 -11.59 -0.80
C VAL A 16 1.72 -10.96 -1.74
N VAL A 17 0.58 -10.52 -1.20
CA VAL A 17 -0.43 -9.81 -1.97
C VAL A 17 -0.06 -8.33 -2.05
N PHE A 18 0.15 -7.83 -3.27
CA PHE A 18 0.39 -6.42 -3.54
C PHE A 18 -0.89 -5.77 -4.05
N ILE A 19 -1.29 -4.69 -3.39
CA ILE A 19 -2.52 -3.94 -3.74
C ILE A 19 -2.13 -2.49 -3.96
N LYS A 20 -2.58 -1.94 -5.08
CA LYS A 20 -2.50 -0.51 -5.36
C LYS A 20 -3.90 0.06 -5.20
N VAL A 21 -4.05 1.03 -4.30
CA VAL A 21 -5.31 1.74 -4.08
C VAL A 21 -5.12 3.17 -4.56
N ASP A 22 -6.05 3.63 -5.38
CA ASP A 22 -6.15 5.05 -5.72
C ASP A 22 -6.97 5.74 -4.63
N VAL A 23 -6.39 6.74 -3.97
CA VAL A 23 -7.04 7.43 -2.86
C VAL A 23 -8.04 8.49 -3.31
N ASP A 24 -7.94 8.95 -4.55
CA ASP A 24 -8.92 9.87 -5.11
C ASP A 24 -10.26 9.14 -5.33
N ASP A 25 -10.20 7.86 -5.73
CA ASP A 25 -11.37 6.99 -5.90
C ASP A 25 -11.83 6.32 -4.58
N ALA A 26 -10.91 6.02 -3.66
CA ALA A 26 -11.17 5.31 -2.40
C ALA A 26 -10.91 6.18 -1.16
N GLN A 27 -11.59 7.33 -1.08
CA GLN A 27 -11.39 8.32 -0.01
C GLN A 27 -11.72 7.76 1.39
N ASP A 28 -12.71 6.88 1.49
CA ASP A 28 -13.10 6.20 2.73
C ASP A 28 -11.96 5.32 3.28
N VAL A 29 -11.30 4.57 2.40
CA VAL A 29 -10.12 3.76 2.75
C VAL A 29 -8.97 4.67 3.18
N ALA A 30 -8.74 5.78 2.47
CA ALA A 30 -7.70 6.75 2.79
C ALA A 30 -7.90 7.36 4.19
N LEU A 31 -9.13 7.75 4.52
CA LEU A 31 -9.48 8.24 5.87
C LEU A 31 -9.32 7.15 6.92
N HIS A 32 -9.85 5.94 6.68
CA HIS A 32 -9.75 4.83 7.63
C HIS A 32 -8.30 4.43 7.91
N CYS A 33 -7.44 4.53 6.90
CA CYS A 33 -6.02 4.25 6.97
C CYS A 33 -5.17 5.41 7.53
N ASP A 34 -5.77 6.59 7.78
CA ASP A 34 -5.11 7.84 8.19
C ASP A 34 -3.99 8.28 7.22
N ILE A 35 -4.27 8.19 5.92
CA ILE A 35 -3.30 8.54 4.88
C ILE A 35 -3.17 10.06 4.76
N LYS A 36 -2.02 10.61 5.17
CA LYS A 36 -1.74 12.06 5.16
C LYS A 36 -0.89 12.52 3.99
N CYS A 37 -0.08 11.62 3.43
CA CYS A 37 0.85 11.91 2.35
C CYS A 37 0.90 10.75 1.35
N MET A 38 1.07 11.07 0.08
CA MET A 38 1.24 10.11 -1.02
C MET A 38 2.69 10.17 -1.51
N PRO A 39 3.38 9.03 -1.75
CA PRO A 39 2.92 7.65 -1.57
C PRO A 39 3.15 7.10 -0.14
N THR A 40 2.20 6.32 0.37
CA THR A 40 2.31 5.62 1.66
C THR A 40 2.14 4.12 1.49
N PHE A 41 2.98 3.34 2.18
CA PHE A 41 2.96 1.88 2.16
C PHE A 41 2.45 1.30 3.48
N HIS A 42 1.44 0.45 3.39
CA HIS A 42 0.93 -0.31 4.53
C HIS A 42 1.28 -1.78 4.38
N PHE A 43 1.78 -2.36 5.45
CA PHE A 43 2.06 -3.79 5.53
C PHE A 43 1.06 -4.42 6.48
N TYR A 44 0.41 -5.49 6.00
CA TYR A 44 -0.55 -6.27 6.77
C TYR A 44 -0.04 -7.70 6.91
N LYS A 45 -0.25 -8.28 8.09
CA LYS A 45 0.05 -9.69 8.36
C LYS A 45 -1.07 -10.25 9.23
N ASN A 46 -1.63 -11.40 8.84
CA ASN A 46 -2.75 -12.04 9.54
C ASN A 46 -3.98 -11.12 9.74
N GLY A 47 -4.23 -10.21 8.78
CA GLY A 47 -5.34 -9.25 8.86
C GLY A 47 -5.06 -8.01 9.72
N GLU A 48 -3.91 -7.94 10.41
CA GLU A 48 -3.53 -6.78 11.22
C GLU A 48 -2.47 -5.93 10.53
N ARG A 49 -2.58 -4.60 10.69
CA ARG A 49 -1.58 -3.65 10.17
C ARG A 49 -0.33 -3.72 11.04
N VAL A 50 0.76 -4.23 10.48
CA VAL A 50 2.04 -4.37 11.19
C VAL A 50 2.94 -3.15 11.05
N CYS A 51 2.86 -2.43 9.93
CA CYS A 51 3.73 -1.29 9.67
C CYS A 51 3.09 -0.31 8.67
N ILE A 52 3.38 0.97 8.87
CA ILE A 52 3.12 2.06 7.95
C ILE A 52 4.43 2.77 7.64
N ARG A 53 4.71 2.98 6.35
CA ARG A 53 5.87 3.74 5.90
C ARG A 53 5.43 4.79 4.89
N VAL A 54 5.56 6.05 5.28
CA VAL A 54 5.43 7.19 4.37
C VAL A 54 6.77 7.37 3.67
N LEU A 55 6.75 7.52 2.34
CA LEU A 55 7.92 7.83 1.52
C LEU A 55 7.89 9.27 1.02
#